data_AF-A0A971MTM5-F1
#
_entry.id   AF-A0A971MTM5-F1
#
_cell.length_a   1.000
_cell.length_b   1.000
_cell.length_c   1.000
_cell.angle_alpha   90.00
_cell.angle_beta   90.00
_cell.angle_gamma   90.00
#
_symmetry.space_group_name_H-M   'P 1'
#
loop_
_entity.id
_entity.type
_entity.pdbx_description
1 polymer ?
#
loop_
_entity_poly.entity_id
_entity_poly.type
_entity_poly.pdbx_seq_one_letter_code
_entity_poly.pdbx_strand_id
1 'polypeptide(L)' 'MFSIKNLVSLETLREEIEIVRGRMQQLGNEKGYTDNEVLTISIELDNLINEYQRRTAD' A
#
# COMPACT_ATOMS: atom_id res chain seq x y z
N MET A 1 -11.89 20.70 -9.96
CA MET A 1 -13.22 20.07 -9.76
C MET A 1 -12.97 18.62 -9.34
N PHE A 2 -13.22 18.26 -8.09
CA PHE A 2 -12.95 16.91 -7.57
C PHE A 2 -13.99 15.93 -8.11
N SER A 3 -13.57 14.86 -8.79
CA SER A 3 -14.48 13.87 -9.37
C SER A 3 -14.74 12.73 -8.40
N ILE A 4 -15.99 12.24 -8.34
CA ILE A 4 -16.38 11.03 -7.56
C ILE A 4 -15.49 9.83 -7.93
N LYS A 5 -15.04 9.74 -9.19
CA LYS A 5 -14.09 8.72 -9.64
C LYS A 5 -12.75 8.76 -8.90
N ASN A 6 -12.25 9.96 -8.57
CA ASN A 6 -11.00 10.11 -7.82
C ASN A 6 -11.18 9.64 -6.39
N LEU A 7 -12.33 9.95 -5.78
CA LEU A 7 -12.65 9.58 -4.40
C LEU A 7 -12.77 8.05 -4.24
N VAL A 8 -13.50 7.39 -5.15
CA VAL A 8 -13.56 5.91 -5.21
C VAL A 8 -12.17 5.32 -5.43
N SER A 9 -11.35 5.91 -6.31
CA SER A 9 -9.99 5.42 -6.55
C SER A 9 -9.06 5.56 -5.33
N LEU A 10 -9.26 6.59 -4.50
CA LEU A 10 -8.48 6.83 -3.29
C LEU A 10 -8.88 5.89 -2.16
N GLU A 11 -10.18 5.60 -2.02
CA GLU A 11 -10.66 4.62 -1.05
C GLU A 11 -10.15 3.22 -1.38
N THR A 12 -10.23 2.81 -2.65
CA THR A 12 -9.67 1.52 -3.11
C THR A 12 -8.17 1.44 -2.85
N LEU A 13 -7.42 2.50 -3.17
CA LEU A 13 -5.98 2.53 -2.95
C LEU A 13 -5.63 2.45 -1.45
N ARG A 14 -6.42 3.09 -0.59
CA ARG A 14 -6.26 2.99 0.87
C ARG A 14 -6.52 1.57 1.38
N GLU A 15 -7.56 0.91 0.88
CA GLU A 15 -7.86 -0.48 1.23
C GLU A 15 -6.73 -1.43 0.81
N GLU A 16 -6.19 -1.26 -0.40
CA GLU A 16 -5.04 -2.03 -0.88
C GLU A 16 -3.80 -1.82 0.02
N ILE A 17 -3.53 -0.58 0.43
CA ILE A 17 -2.44 -0.28 1.37
C ILE A 17 -2.60 -1.07 2.67
N GLU A 18 -3.79 -1.11 3.25
CA GLU A 18 -4.02 -1.83 4.51
C GLU A 18 -3.90 -3.35 4.35
N ILE A 19 -4.39 -3.90 3.23
CA ILE A 19 -4.25 -5.33 2.91
C ILE A 19 -2.76 -5.69 2.77
N VAL A 20 -2.00 -4.93 1.99
CA VAL A 20 -0.58 -5.20 1.74
C VAL A 20 0.24 -5.00 3.02
N ARG A 21 -0.07 -3.98 3.82
CA ARG A 21 0.54 -3.76 5.15
C ARG A 21 0.31 -4.97 6.07
N GLY A 22 -0.91 -5.50 6.13
CA GLY A 22 -1.23 -6.69 6.92
C GLY A 22 -0.43 -7.91 6.46
N ARG A 23 -0.35 -8.15 5.15
CA ARG A 23 0.45 -9.25 4.58
C ARG A 23 1.94 -9.12 4.89
N MET A 24 2.49 -7.91 4.79
CA MET A 24 3.89 -7.63 5.12
C MET A 24 4.20 -7.95 6.59
N GLN A 25 3.32 -7.52 7.50
CA GLN A 25 3.48 -7.79 8.93
C GLN A 25 3.37 -9.29 9.23
N GLN A 26 2.41 -9.98 8.62
CA GLN A 26 2.27 -11.42 8.79
C GLN A 26 3.54 -12.15 8.33
N LEU A 27 4.00 -11.93 7.09
CA LEU A 27 5.23 -12.57 6.61
C LEU A 27 6.45 -12.15 7.42
N GLY A 28 6.53 -10.89 7.85
CA GLY A 28 7.62 -10.39 8.69
C GLY A 28 7.70 -11.11 10.03
N ASN A 29 6.55 -11.43 10.62
CA ASN A 29 6.48 -12.21 11.86
C ASN A 29 6.79 -13.70 11.64
N GLU A 30 6.48 -14.25 10.47
CA GLU A 30 6.71 -15.67 10.14
C GLU A 30 8.13 -15.97 9.66
N LYS A 31 8.72 -15.07 8.85
CA LYS A 31 9.97 -15.28 8.11
C LYS A 31 11.10 -14.32 8.49
N GLY A 32 10.76 -13.23 9.18
CA GLY A 32 11.67 -12.13 9.48
C GLY A 32 11.65 -11.03 8.42
N TYR A 33 11.83 -9.79 8.86
CA TYR A 33 11.69 -8.60 8.01
C TYR A 33 12.77 -8.43 6.93
N THR A 34 13.85 -9.22 6.98
CA THR A 34 14.90 -9.24 5.96
C THR A 34 14.70 -10.35 4.93
N ASP A 35 13.64 -11.16 5.06
CA ASP A 35 13.29 -12.17 4.08
C ASP A 35 12.95 -11.52 2.73
N ASN A 36 13.37 -12.13 1.62
CA ASN A 36 13.18 -11.58 0.28
C ASN A 36 11.70 -11.36 -0.08
N GLU A 37 10.80 -12.20 0.42
CA GLU A 37 9.36 -12.03 0.19
C GLU A 37 8.82 -10.83 0.97
N VAL A 38 9.29 -10.62 2.20
CA VAL A 38 8.92 -9.43 2.99
C VAL A 38 9.45 -8.16 2.34
N LEU A 39 10.69 -8.18 1.85
CA LEU A 39 11.28 -7.05 1.11
C LEU A 39 10.49 -6.75 -0.17
N THR A 40 10.09 -7.77 -0.92
CA THR A 40 9.28 -7.60 -2.14
C THR A 40 7.93 -6.94 -1.83
N ILE A 41 7.24 -7.41 -0.78
CA ILE A 41 5.97 -6.81 -0.35
C ILE A 41 6.18 -5.37 0.17
N SER A 42 7.30 -5.09 0.83
CA SER A 42 7.59 -3.72 1.30
C SER A 42 7.72 -2.72 0.14
N ILE A 43 8.31 -3.14 -0.99
CA ILE A 43 8.41 -2.32 -2.20
C ILE A 43 7.03 -2.08 -2.82
N GLU A 44 6.16 -3.10 -2.84
CA GLU A 44 4.77 -2.96 -3.29
C GLU A 44 4.00 -1.96 -2.43
N LEU A 45 4.13 -2.07 -1.10
CA LEU A 45 3.51 -1.16 -0.15
C LEU A 45 3.96 0.29 -0.35
N ASP A 46 5.26 0.52 -0.54
CA ASP A 46 5.82 1.85 -0.79
C ASP A 46 5.26 2.46 -2.08
N ASN A 47 5.11 1.67 -3.15
CA ASN A 47 4.54 2.14 -4.40
C ASN A 47 3.08 2.59 -4.24
N LEU A 48 2.28 1.84 -3.49
CA LEU A 48 0.88 2.18 -3.20
C LEU A 48 0.78 3.46 -2.37
N ILE A 49 1.62 3.60 -1.33
CA ILE A 49 1.68 4.81 -0.50
C ILE A 49 2.07 6.03 -1.33
N ASN A 50 3.09 5.90 -2.19
CA ASN A 50 3.54 6.98 -3.07
C ASN A 50 2.44 7.42 -4.04
N GLU A 51 1.68 6.47 -4.61
CA GLU A 51 0.55 6.81 -5.47
C GLU A 51 -0.57 7.50 -4.70
N TYR A 52 -0.87 7.07 -3.48
CA TYR A 52 -1.87 7.71 -2.64
C TYR A 52 -1.48 9.14 -2.32
N GLN A 53 -0.22 9.36 -1.93
CA GLN A 53 0.32 10.69 -1.66
C GLN A 53 0.28 11.59 -2.89
N ARG A 54 0.62 11.09 -4.09
CA ARG A 54 0.51 11.86 -5.34
C ARG A 54 -0.93 12.32 -5.59
N ARG A 55 -1.91 11.45 -5.37
CA ARG A 55 -3.34 11.74 -5.61
C ARG A 55 -3.99 12.63 -4.54
N THR A 56 -3.39 12.76 -3.37
CA THR A 56 -3.88 13.63 -2.29
C THR A 56 -3.13 14.94 -2.15
N ALA A 57 -1.97 15.09 -2.82
CA ALA A 57 -1.19 16.32 -2.85
C ALA A 57 -1.69 17.36 -3.88
N ASP A 58 -2.54 16.95 -4.82
CA ASP A 58 -3.23 17.79 -5.82
C ASP A 58 -4.62 18.27 -5.33
#